data_AF-A0A8C9JRT0-F1
#
_entry.id   AF-A0A8C9JRT0-F1
#
_cell.length_a   1.000
_cell.length_b   1.000
_cell.length_c   1.000
_cell.angle_alpha   90.00
_cell.angle_beta   90.00
_cell.angle_gamma   90.00
#
_symmetry.space_group_name_H-M   'P 1'
#
loop_
_entity.id
_entity.type
_entity.pdbx_description
1 polymer ?
#
loop_
_entity_poly.entity_id
_entity_poly.type
_entity_poly.pdbx_seq_one_letter_code
_entity_poly.pdbx_strand_id
1 'polypeptide(L)'
;FQLIVPKEWNSKYKPVCIHLAGTGDHHYWRRRTLMARPMIKEARMASLLLENPYYGCRKPKDQIRSSLKNVSDLFVMGGALVLESAALLHWLEREGYGPLGMTGISMGGHMASLAVSNWPKPMPLIPCLSWSTASGVFTTGVLSKSINWRELEKQYYTQTVYEEEIIHMLEYCGTDSFKMGQEFVKRFPIGADKLTNLNLVSRTLNLDMTDQVVSQKPSDYHQSNKTSISATSEGLLLQDTSKMECFNQTLSPNKSSYTSCGPQSYHLLSKEQRRNNLQKESLIFMKGVMDECTHVANFSVPVDPSLIIVVQAKEDAYIPRTGVRSLQEIWPGCEIRYLEGGHISAYLFKQGLFRRAIYDAFERFLHKYAN
;
A
#
# COMPACT_ATOMS: atom_id res chain seq x y z
N PHE A 1 6.26 18.79 3.59
CA PHE A 1 4.78 18.90 3.72
C PHE A 1 4.33 20.32 3.39
N GLN A 2 3.04 20.57 3.27
CA GLN A 2 2.45 21.91 3.15
C GLN A 2 1.28 22.07 4.14
N LEU A 3 1.28 23.14 4.92
CA LEU A 3 0.14 23.50 5.76
C LEU A 3 -0.61 24.66 5.09
N ILE A 4 -1.92 24.50 4.89
CA ILE A 4 -2.78 25.51 4.27
C ILE A 4 -3.85 25.89 5.29
N VAL A 5 -3.83 27.14 5.73
CA VAL A 5 -4.72 27.67 6.79
C VAL A 5 -5.67 28.73 6.24
N PRO A 6 -6.90 28.85 6.78
CA PRO A 6 -7.76 29.97 6.48
C PRO A 6 -7.20 31.26 7.10
N LYS A 7 -7.59 32.42 6.56
CA LYS A 7 -7.24 33.72 7.14
C LYS A 7 -7.95 33.97 8.48
N GLU A 8 -9.17 33.46 8.61
CA GLU A 8 -9.98 33.57 9.83
C GLU A 8 -10.70 32.24 10.06
N TRP A 9 -10.92 31.91 11.33
CA TRP A 9 -11.56 30.69 11.79
C TRP A 9 -13.04 30.94 12.14
N ASN A 10 -13.89 29.94 11.92
CA ASN A 10 -15.32 30.03 12.26
C ASN A 10 -15.60 29.99 13.76
N SER A 11 -14.63 29.57 14.58
CA SER A 11 -14.80 29.42 16.03
C SER A 11 -13.46 29.57 16.75
N LYS A 12 -13.45 29.35 18.08
CA LYS A 12 -12.21 29.25 18.87
C LYS A 12 -11.31 28.08 18.44
N TYR A 13 -11.87 27.09 17.76
CA TYR A 13 -11.15 25.91 17.27
C TYR A 13 -10.41 26.21 15.96
N LYS A 14 -9.27 25.55 15.79
CA LYS A 14 -8.42 25.62 14.59
C LYS A 14 -8.30 24.23 13.98
N PRO A 15 -9.38 23.68 13.37
CA PRO A 15 -9.39 22.30 12.91
C PRO A 15 -8.42 22.06 11.75
N VAL A 16 -7.65 20.98 11.82
CA VAL A 16 -6.69 20.58 10.78
C VAL A 16 -6.92 19.12 10.38
N CYS A 17 -7.09 18.88 9.09
CA CYS A 17 -7.08 17.53 8.52
C CYS A 17 -5.74 17.24 7.83
N ILE A 18 -5.05 16.17 8.20
CA ILE A 18 -3.88 15.67 7.48
C ILE A 18 -4.36 14.81 6.31
N HIS A 19 -3.87 15.11 5.11
CA HIS A 19 -4.18 14.37 3.88
C HIS A 19 -2.97 13.55 3.43
N LEU A 20 -3.10 12.22 3.45
CA LEU A 20 -2.10 11.32 2.88
C LEU A 20 -2.36 11.07 1.40
N ALA A 21 -1.28 10.97 0.61
CA ALA A 21 -1.36 10.89 -0.84
C ALA A 21 -1.69 9.46 -1.30
N GLY A 22 -2.56 9.35 -2.31
CA GLY A 22 -2.84 8.08 -2.99
C GLY A 22 -1.76 7.73 -4.02
N THR A 23 -1.86 6.55 -4.63
CA THR A 23 -0.87 6.08 -5.63
C THR A 23 -0.71 7.07 -6.77
N GLY A 24 0.52 7.52 -7.02
CA GLY A 24 0.86 8.44 -8.12
C GLY A 24 0.53 9.92 -7.85
N ASP A 25 0.00 10.28 -6.68
CA ASP A 25 -0.26 11.67 -6.30
C ASP A 25 1.03 12.38 -5.83
N HIS A 26 1.94 12.61 -6.78
CA HIS A 26 3.18 13.34 -6.55
C HIS A 26 2.91 14.82 -6.23
N HIS A 27 3.76 15.42 -5.39
CA HIS A 27 3.64 16.81 -4.94
C HIS A 27 2.32 17.03 -4.19
N TYR A 28 1.65 18.16 -4.45
CA TYR A 28 0.51 18.61 -3.65
C TYR A 28 -0.68 19.07 -4.51
N TRP A 29 -0.54 19.18 -5.83
CA TRP A 29 -1.49 19.95 -6.66
C TRP A 29 -2.93 19.43 -6.57
N ARG A 30 -3.14 18.10 -6.65
CA ARG A 30 -4.49 17.52 -6.62
C ARG A 30 -5.14 17.73 -5.25
N ARG A 31 -4.46 17.33 -4.17
CA ARG A 31 -4.97 17.53 -2.80
C ARG A 31 -5.16 19.00 -2.45
N ARG A 32 -4.24 19.87 -2.87
CA ARG A 32 -4.35 21.33 -2.69
C ARG A 32 -5.59 21.88 -3.40
N THR A 33 -5.81 21.50 -4.66
CA THR A 33 -6.83 22.11 -5.51
C THR A 33 -8.22 21.53 -5.26
N LEU A 34 -8.32 20.22 -5.07
CA LEU A 34 -9.61 19.51 -4.98
C LEU A 34 -10.08 19.26 -3.55
N MET A 35 -9.18 19.33 -2.56
CA MET A 35 -9.50 19.14 -1.14
C MET A 35 -9.29 20.44 -0.35
N ALA A 36 -8.03 20.84 -0.14
CA ALA A 36 -7.69 21.91 0.81
C ALA A 36 -8.32 23.27 0.48
N ARG A 37 -8.24 23.71 -0.79
CA ARG A 37 -8.82 24.99 -1.21
C ARG A 37 -10.34 25.03 -1.03
N PRO A 38 -11.11 24.03 -1.47
CA PRO A 38 -12.53 23.93 -1.14
C PRO A 38 -12.80 23.88 0.37
N MET A 39 -12.03 23.11 1.16
CA MET A 39 -12.24 23.01 2.61
C MET A 39 -12.08 24.33 3.36
N ILE A 40 -11.15 25.18 2.91
CA ILE A 40 -11.04 26.55 3.43
C ILE A 40 -12.30 27.36 3.12
N LYS A 41 -12.83 27.28 1.89
CA LYS A 41 -14.00 28.06 1.48
C LYS A 41 -15.29 27.57 2.13
N GLU A 42 -15.45 26.26 2.24
CA GLU A 42 -16.68 25.59 2.69
C GLU A 42 -16.80 25.59 4.22
N ALA A 43 -15.70 25.36 4.95
CA ALA A 43 -15.73 25.10 6.39
C ALA A 43 -14.71 25.90 7.22
N ARG A 44 -13.90 26.77 6.59
CA ARG A 44 -12.73 27.42 7.23
C ARG A 44 -11.85 26.39 7.96
N MET A 45 -11.64 25.25 7.32
CA MET A 45 -10.85 24.15 7.85
C MET A 45 -9.47 24.12 7.19
N ALA A 46 -8.43 23.90 7.99
CA ALA A 46 -7.07 23.81 7.49
C ALA A 46 -6.72 22.38 7.03
N SER A 47 -5.77 22.30 6.11
CA SER A 47 -5.27 21.03 5.57
C SER A 47 -3.76 20.97 5.65
N LEU A 48 -3.24 19.87 6.18
CA LEU A 48 -1.82 19.52 6.09
C LEU A 48 -1.64 18.45 5.02
N LEU A 49 -0.82 18.73 4.01
CA LEU A 49 -0.55 17.84 2.89
C LEU A 49 0.85 17.25 3.04
N LEU A 50 0.94 15.94 3.29
CA LEU A 50 2.21 15.22 3.38
C LEU A 50 2.60 14.63 2.02
N GLU A 51 3.84 14.81 1.57
CA GLU A 51 4.34 14.14 0.37
C GLU A 51 4.94 12.80 0.76
N ASN A 52 4.44 11.72 0.16
CA ASN A 52 4.88 10.37 0.49
C ASN A 52 6.37 10.18 0.20
N PRO A 53 7.07 9.32 0.96
CA PRO A 53 8.35 8.78 0.53
C PRO A 53 8.27 8.25 -0.92
N TYR A 54 9.39 8.31 -1.65
CA TYR A 54 9.47 7.92 -3.07
C TYR A 54 8.69 8.79 -4.05
N TYR A 55 8.09 9.91 -3.63
CA TYR A 55 7.29 10.79 -4.49
C TYR A 55 7.94 12.17 -4.64
N GLY A 56 7.70 12.83 -5.80
CA GLY A 56 8.20 14.18 -6.06
C GLY A 56 9.70 14.31 -5.83
N CYS A 57 10.10 15.20 -4.92
CA CYS A 57 11.51 15.40 -4.57
C CYS A 57 12.12 14.26 -3.74
N ARG A 58 11.31 13.37 -3.16
CA ARG A 58 11.73 12.21 -2.35
C ARG A 58 11.94 10.95 -3.18
N LYS A 59 11.84 11.05 -4.50
CA LYS A 59 11.91 9.92 -5.43
C LYS A 59 13.35 9.60 -5.84
N PRO A 60 13.79 8.33 -5.85
CA PRO A 60 15.07 7.92 -6.43
C PRO A 60 15.19 8.33 -7.91
N LYS A 61 16.40 8.70 -8.36
CA LYS A 61 16.63 9.28 -9.70
C LYS A 61 16.19 8.37 -10.85
N ASP A 62 16.39 7.07 -10.68
CA ASP A 62 16.07 6.01 -11.64
C ASP A 62 14.67 5.40 -11.43
N GLN A 63 13.88 5.89 -10.46
CA GLN A 63 12.49 5.47 -10.29
C GLN A 63 11.57 6.17 -11.30
N ILE A 64 10.82 5.39 -12.06
CA ILE A 64 9.87 5.89 -13.04
C ILE A 64 8.49 6.06 -12.40
N ARG A 65 7.96 7.29 -12.45
CA ARG A 65 6.66 7.66 -11.85
C ARG A 65 6.57 7.20 -10.39
N SER A 66 5.49 6.51 -10.02
CA SER A 66 5.24 5.93 -8.70
C SER A 66 5.50 4.42 -8.62
N SER A 67 6.22 3.85 -9.60
CA SER A 67 6.58 2.44 -9.57
C SER A 67 7.76 2.25 -8.63
N LEU A 68 7.50 1.72 -7.43
CA LEU A 68 8.57 1.36 -6.50
C LEU A 68 9.48 0.29 -7.11
N LYS A 69 10.74 0.24 -6.68
CA LYS A 69 11.69 -0.73 -7.22
C LYS A 69 11.57 -2.08 -6.52
N ASN A 70 11.36 -2.05 -5.22
CA ASN A 70 11.27 -3.23 -4.38
C ASN A 70 9.93 -3.30 -3.66
N VAL A 71 9.52 -4.52 -3.32
CA VAL A 71 8.38 -4.73 -2.41
C VAL A 71 8.66 -4.13 -1.03
N SER A 72 9.90 -4.25 -0.55
CA SER A 72 10.32 -3.65 0.74
C SER A 72 10.15 -2.13 0.79
N ASP A 73 10.33 -1.43 -0.34
CA ASP A 73 10.13 0.02 -0.43
C ASP A 73 8.70 0.41 -0.03
N LEU A 74 7.71 -0.47 -0.28
CA LEU A 74 6.31 -0.24 0.12
C LEU A 74 6.18 -0.17 1.65
N PHE A 75 6.85 -1.07 2.37
CA PHE A 75 6.82 -1.12 3.83
C PHE A 75 7.62 0.02 4.45
N VAL A 76 8.77 0.37 3.85
CA VAL A 76 9.55 1.55 4.26
C VAL A 76 8.71 2.82 4.08
N MET A 77 8.02 2.97 2.94
CA MET A 77 7.10 4.09 2.71
C MET A 77 5.98 4.10 3.75
N GLY A 78 5.38 2.95 4.05
CA GLY A 78 4.30 2.81 5.02
C GLY A 78 4.74 3.21 6.44
N GLY A 79 5.82 2.62 6.94
CA GLY A 79 6.37 2.93 8.27
C GLY A 79 6.76 4.40 8.41
N ALA A 80 7.42 4.97 7.39
CA ALA A 80 7.77 6.39 7.39
C ALA A 80 6.51 7.28 7.43
N LEU A 81 5.46 6.96 6.68
CA LEU A 81 4.21 7.73 6.71
C LEU A 81 3.50 7.67 8.07
N VAL A 82 3.51 6.52 8.75
CA VAL A 82 2.96 6.39 10.11
C VAL A 82 3.73 7.29 11.09
N LEU A 83 5.06 7.22 11.07
CA LEU A 83 5.93 8.02 11.96
C LEU A 83 5.85 9.52 11.66
N GLU A 84 5.92 9.90 10.38
CA GLU A 84 5.79 11.31 9.97
C GLU A 84 4.41 11.87 10.35
N SER A 85 3.35 11.07 10.23
CA SER A 85 2.01 11.49 10.66
C SER A 85 1.95 11.74 12.16
N ALA A 86 2.49 10.84 12.98
CA ALA A 86 2.54 11.02 14.44
C ALA A 86 3.34 12.28 14.83
N ALA A 87 4.50 12.50 14.20
CA ALA A 87 5.32 13.70 14.43
C ALA A 87 4.57 15.00 14.05
N LEU A 88 3.86 14.99 12.92
CA LEU A 88 3.08 16.14 12.46
C LEU A 88 1.84 16.39 13.34
N LEU A 89 1.19 15.34 13.84
CA LEU A 89 0.09 15.47 14.79
C LEU A 89 0.56 16.12 16.09
N HIS A 90 1.66 15.64 16.68
CA HIS A 90 2.25 16.27 17.87
C HIS A 90 2.69 17.72 17.62
N TRP A 91 3.26 18.00 16.45
CA TRP A 91 3.61 19.35 16.05
C TRP A 91 2.37 20.25 15.98
N LEU A 92 1.29 19.80 15.32
CA LEU A 92 0.03 20.55 15.22
C LEU A 92 -0.60 20.81 16.59
N GLU A 93 -0.62 19.83 17.50
CA GLU A 93 -1.11 20.04 18.87
C GLU A 93 -0.30 21.12 19.60
N ARG A 94 1.03 21.09 19.48
CA ARG A 94 1.93 22.07 20.12
C ARG A 94 1.72 23.49 19.57
N GLU A 95 1.43 23.63 18.29
CA GLU A 95 1.10 24.92 17.66
C GLU A 95 -0.34 25.39 17.97
N GLY A 96 -1.10 24.63 18.77
CA GLY A 96 -2.44 25.00 19.21
C GLY A 96 -3.52 24.77 18.15
N TYR A 97 -3.29 23.86 17.19
CA TYR A 97 -4.32 23.39 16.28
C TYR A 97 -5.18 22.30 16.93
N GLY A 98 -6.47 22.30 16.62
CA GLY A 98 -7.41 21.36 17.21
C GLY A 98 -8.86 21.72 16.89
N PRO A 99 -9.75 20.73 16.68
CA PRO A 99 -9.46 19.28 16.65
C PRO A 99 -8.58 18.86 15.46
N LEU A 100 -7.91 17.72 15.57
CA LEU A 100 -7.06 17.15 14.53
C LEU A 100 -7.70 15.89 13.95
N GLY A 101 -7.50 15.63 12.66
CA GLY A 101 -8.02 14.44 12.00
C GLY A 101 -7.19 14.04 10.78
N MET A 102 -7.46 12.85 10.25
CA MET A 102 -6.72 12.30 9.12
C MET A 102 -7.63 11.77 8.02
N THR A 103 -7.19 11.94 6.77
CA THR A 103 -7.85 11.40 5.59
C THR A 103 -6.81 11.00 4.55
N GLY A 104 -7.25 10.19 3.60
CA GLY A 104 -6.51 9.91 2.39
C GLY A 104 -7.38 9.16 1.42
N ILE A 105 -6.93 9.09 0.16
CA ILE A 105 -7.67 8.37 -0.89
C ILE A 105 -6.83 7.18 -1.37
N SER A 106 -7.47 6.02 -1.56
CA SER A 106 -6.81 4.80 -2.02
C SER A 106 -5.69 4.38 -1.07
N MET A 107 -4.46 4.19 -1.58
CA MET A 107 -3.27 3.97 -0.75
C MET A 107 -3.15 4.97 0.41
N GLY A 108 -3.48 6.25 0.18
CA GLY A 108 -3.43 7.27 1.23
C GLY A 108 -4.48 7.04 2.32
N GLY A 109 -5.66 6.53 1.95
CA GLY A 109 -6.72 6.19 2.92
C GLY A 109 -6.31 5.01 3.80
N HIS A 110 -5.69 4.00 3.18
CA HIS A 110 -5.12 2.87 3.92
C HIS A 110 -4.00 3.32 4.87
N MET A 111 -3.11 4.20 4.43
CA MET A 111 -2.06 4.74 5.30
C MET A 111 -2.62 5.62 6.43
N ALA A 112 -3.71 6.34 6.19
CA ALA A 112 -4.36 7.13 7.24
C ALA A 112 -4.94 6.21 8.32
N SER A 113 -5.51 5.06 7.91
CA SER A 113 -5.93 4.01 8.83
C SER A 113 -4.79 3.50 9.71
N LEU A 114 -3.65 3.14 9.11
CA LEU A 114 -2.48 2.67 9.85
C LEU A 114 -1.92 3.75 10.80
N ALA A 115 -1.88 5.01 10.35
CA ALA A 115 -1.39 6.12 11.17
C ALA A 115 -2.27 6.37 12.40
N VAL A 116 -3.60 6.41 12.23
CA VAL A 116 -4.54 6.65 13.34
C VAL A 116 -4.60 5.47 14.30
N SER A 117 -4.44 4.23 13.81
CA SER A 117 -4.30 3.06 14.68
C SER A 117 -3.08 3.13 15.62
N ASN A 118 -2.08 3.98 15.32
CA ASN A 118 -0.91 4.21 16.18
C ASN A 118 -1.02 5.52 16.99
N TRP A 119 -2.16 6.21 16.95
CA TRP A 119 -2.37 7.49 17.64
C TRP A 119 -3.11 7.31 18.98
N PRO A 120 -2.60 7.85 20.10
CA PRO A 120 -3.13 7.54 21.44
C PRO A 120 -4.35 8.38 21.86
N LYS A 121 -4.95 9.18 20.97
CA LYS A 121 -6.11 10.04 21.31
C LYS A 121 -7.28 9.82 20.33
N PRO A 122 -8.53 10.12 20.74
CA PRO A 122 -9.67 10.12 19.82
C PRO A 122 -9.40 11.03 18.61
N MET A 123 -9.72 10.56 17.40
CA MET A 123 -9.40 11.29 16.17
C MET A 123 -10.39 10.97 15.05
N PRO A 124 -10.99 11.99 14.39
CA PRO A 124 -11.67 11.83 13.11
C PRO A 124 -10.76 11.18 12.07
N LEU A 125 -11.19 10.04 11.54
CA LEU A 125 -10.50 9.32 10.45
C LEU A 125 -11.47 9.10 9.29
N ILE A 126 -11.05 9.52 8.10
CA ILE A 126 -11.85 9.43 6.88
C ILE A 126 -11.04 8.74 5.78
N PRO A 127 -10.95 7.39 5.81
CA PRO A 127 -10.25 6.64 4.79
C PRO A 127 -11.17 6.46 3.59
N CYS A 128 -10.79 7.08 2.46
CA CYS A 128 -11.58 7.08 1.23
C CYS A 128 -11.03 6.05 0.24
N LEU A 129 -11.92 5.25 -0.34
CA LEU A 129 -11.60 4.25 -1.36
C LEU A 129 -10.46 3.33 -0.93
N SER A 130 -10.44 2.92 0.34
CA SER A 130 -9.42 2.03 0.89
C SER A 130 -10.05 0.85 1.61
N TRP A 131 -9.23 -0.13 1.97
CA TRP A 131 -9.67 -1.35 2.62
C TRP A 131 -8.70 -1.77 3.74
N SER A 132 -8.98 -2.91 4.36
CA SER A 132 -8.27 -3.42 5.54
C SER A 132 -6.89 -4.00 5.27
N THR A 133 -6.52 -4.33 4.02
CA THR A 133 -5.19 -4.84 3.66
C THR A 133 -4.81 -4.46 2.23
N ALA A 134 -3.51 -4.33 1.96
CA ALA A 134 -2.97 -4.16 0.61
C ALA A 134 -2.74 -5.50 -0.12
N SER A 135 -2.79 -6.63 0.61
CA SER A 135 -2.52 -7.97 0.09
C SER A 135 -3.33 -8.29 -1.17
N GLY A 136 -4.66 -8.15 -1.11
CA GLY A 136 -5.52 -8.38 -2.27
C GLY A 136 -5.21 -7.47 -3.46
N VAL A 137 -4.82 -6.22 -3.20
CA VAL A 137 -4.50 -5.24 -4.26
C VAL A 137 -3.31 -5.70 -5.10
N PHE A 138 -2.25 -6.22 -4.45
CA PHE A 138 -1.02 -6.63 -5.12
C PHE A 138 -0.97 -8.10 -5.54
N THR A 139 -1.78 -8.99 -4.96
CA THR A 139 -1.73 -10.43 -5.27
C THR A 139 -2.83 -10.89 -6.24
N THR A 140 -4.02 -10.30 -6.17
CA THR A 140 -5.18 -10.74 -6.99
C THR A 140 -5.89 -9.60 -7.72
N GLY A 141 -5.71 -8.36 -7.27
CA GLY A 141 -6.32 -7.17 -7.84
C GLY A 141 -5.65 -6.70 -9.13
N VAL A 142 -6.14 -5.58 -9.69
CA VAL A 142 -5.62 -5.03 -10.95
C VAL A 142 -4.14 -4.66 -10.91
N LEU A 143 -3.60 -4.33 -9.73
CA LEU A 143 -2.19 -4.01 -9.55
C LEU A 143 -1.30 -5.26 -9.51
N SER A 144 -1.84 -6.46 -9.34
CA SER A 144 -1.04 -7.69 -9.43
C SER A 144 -0.33 -7.85 -10.77
N LYS A 145 -0.94 -7.34 -11.85
CA LYS A 145 -0.34 -7.34 -13.20
C LYS A 145 0.84 -6.38 -13.35
N SER A 146 1.01 -5.47 -12.39
CA SER A 146 2.16 -4.53 -12.37
C SER A 146 3.38 -5.11 -11.63
N ILE A 147 3.22 -6.25 -10.96
CA ILE A 147 4.29 -6.91 -10.20
C ILE A 147 5.10 -7.82 -11.12
N ASN A 148 6.42 -7.73 -11.03
CA ASN A 148 7.33 -8.62 -11.75
C ASN A 148 7.42 -9.98 -11.04
N TRP A 149 6.35 -10.77 -11.16
CA TRP A 149 6.25 -12.09 -10.52
C TRP A 149 7.40 -13.03 -10.89
N ARG A 150 7.89 -12.96 -12.13
CA ARG A 150 9.03 -13.77 -12.57
C ARG A 150 10.28 -13.52 -11.73
N GLU A 151 10.55 -12.25 -11.40
CA GLU A 151 11.70 -11.91 -10.57
C GLU A 151 11.45 -12.26 -9.09
N LEU A 152 10.24 -12.01 -8.57
CA LEU A 152 9.90 -12.39 -7.19
C LEU A 152 9.95 -13.91 -6.98
N GLU A 153 9.41 -14.70 -7.92
CA GLU A 153 9.50 -16.17 -7.92
C GLU A 153 10.97 -16.63 -7.90
N LYS A 154 11.82 -16.01 -8.73
CA LYS A 154 13.25 -16.30 -8.78
C LYS A 154 13.93 -15.97 -7.45
N GLN A 155 13.64 -14.81 -6.86
CA GLN A 155 14.22 -14.39 -5.58
C GLN A 155 13.80 -15.31 -4.45
N TYR A 156 12.50 -15.64 -4.37
CA TYR A 156 11.95 -16.58 -3.40
C TYR A 156 12.67 -17.94 -3.44
N TYR A 157 12.92 -18.47 -4.65
CA TYR A 157 13.60 -19.77 -4.80
C TYR A 157 15.12 -19.71 -4.56
N THR A 158 15.79 -18.64 -5.02
CA THR A 158 17.26 -18.57 -4.98
C THR A 158 17.80 -18.22 -3.59
N GLN A 159 17.00 -17.57 -2.75
CA GLN A 159 17.43 -17.08 -1.45
C GLN A 159 16.73 -17.87 -0.35
N THR A 160 17.49 -18.73 0.34
CA THR A 160 16.94 -19.60 1.38
C THR A 160 16.38 -18.82 2.57
N VAL A 161 16.83 -17.58 2.79
CA VAL A 161 16.32 -16.65 3.83
C VAL A 161 14.79 -16.50 3.82
N TYR A 162 14.13 -16.58 2.67
CA TYR A 162 12.68 -16.44 2.59
C TYR A 162 11.94 -17.64 3.20
N GLU A 163 12.48 -18.84 3.01
CA GLU A 163 11.94 -20.09 3.54
C GLU A 163 12.44 -20.36 4.97
N GLU A 164 13.71 -20.11 5.26
CA GLU A 164 14.34 -20.50 6.53
C GLU A 164 14.12 -19.47 7.65
N GLU A 165 13.85 -18.20 7.31
CA GLU A 165 13.72 -17.13 8.32
C GLU A 165 12.40 -16.37 8.19
N ILE A 166 12.09 -15.83 7.00
CA ILE A 166 10.98 -14.90 6.85
C ILE A 166 9.63 -15.61 6.98
N ILE A 167 9.48 -16.83 6.47
CA ILE A 167 8.21 -17.58 6.59
C ILE A 167 7.84 -17.84 8.06
N HIS A 168 8.83 -18.11 8.92
CA HIS A 168 8.60 -18.34 10.35
C HIS A 168 8.23 -17.06 11.09
N MET A 169 8.67 -15.89 10.61
CA MET A 169 8.18 -14.60 11.11
C MET A 169 6.71 -14.36 10.74
N LEU A 170 6.22 -14.94 9.64
CA LEU A 170 4.81 -14.80 9.22
C LEU A 170 3.86 -15.74 9.98
N GLU A 171 4.30 -16.96 10.31
CA GLU A 171 3.51 -17.91 11.12
C GLU A 171 3.35 -17.48 12.59
N TYR A 172 4.27 -16.65 13.09
CA TYR A 172 4.30 -16.16 14.48
C TYR A 172 3.19 -15.12 14.80
N CYS A 173 2.44 -14.65 13.80
CA CYS A 173 1.54 -13.50 13.90
C CYS A 173 0.05 -13.83 14.13
N GLY A 174 -0.25 -15.03 14.61
CA GLY A 174 -1.52 -15.31 15.31
C GLY A 174 -1.60 -14.69 16.72
N THR A 175 -0.52 -14.05 17.18
CA THR A 175 -0.39 -13.46 18.52
C THR A 175 -0.39 -11.93 18.45
N ASP A 176 -1.23 -11.30 19.30
CA ASP A 176 -1.48 -9.85 19.41
C ASP A 176 -0.22 -8.96 19.29
N SER A 177 0.05 -8.44 18.08
CA SER A 177 1.21 -7.59 17.75
C SER A 177 1.31 -6.34 18.63
N PHE A 178 0.19 -5.88 19.20
CA PHE A 178 0.16 -4.77 20.16
C PHE A 178 0.81 -5.14 21.51
N LYS A 179 0.56 -6.36 22.03
CA LYS A 179 1.28 -6.87 23.21
C LYS A 179 2.77 -7.00 22.95
N MET A 180 3.16 -7.37 21.74
CA MET A 180 4.56 -7.49 21.37
C MET A 180 5.27 -6.14 21.29
N GLY A 181 4.62 -5.10 20.75
CA GLY A 181 5.14 -3.73 20.79
C GLY A 181 5.35 -3.22 22.23
N GLN A 182 4.42 -3.54 23.14
CA GLN A 182 4.58 -3.22 24.56
C GLN A 182 5.72 -4.01 25.22
N GLU A 183 5.84 -5.30 24.94
CA GLU A 183 6.94 -6.13 25.45
C GLU A 183 8.30 -5.67 24.91
N PHE A 184 8.38 -5.26 23.63
CA PHE A 184 9.57 -4.68 23.04
C PHE A 184 10.00 -3.41 23.78
N VAL A 185 9.09 -2.46 24.00
CA VAL A 185 9.39 -1.22 24.75
C VAL A 185 9.80 -1.52 26.19
N LYS A 186 9.15 -2.48 26.85
CA LYS A 186 9.50 -2.92 28.22
C LYS A 186 10.87 -3.60 28.29
N ARG A 187 11.27 -4.34 27.25
CA ARG A 187 12.53 -5.09 27.18
C ARG A 187 13.66 -4.34 26.47
N PHE A 188 13.38 -3.19 25.86
CA PHE A 188 14.35 -2.36 25.15
C PHE A 188 15.61 -2.02 25.97
N PRO A 189 15.54 -1.73 27.29
CA PRO A 189 16.74 -1.47 28.09
C PRO A 189 17.66 -2.68 28.26
N ILE A 190 17.16 -3.91 28.05
CA ILE A 190 17.88 -5.18 28.31
C ILE A 190 18.43 -5.79 27.00
N GLY A 191 17.95 -5.33 25.83
CA GLY A 191 18.29 -5.89 24.52
C GLY A 191 19.28 -5.08 23.67
N ALA A 192 19.64 -3.86 24.08
CA ALA A 192 20.50 -2.96 23.29
C ALA A 192 21.88 -3.59 22.97
N ASP A 193 22.44 -4.37 23.89
CA ASP A 193 23.73 -5.04 23.70
C ASP A 193 23.69 -6.23 22.73
N LYS A 194 22.50 -6.85 22.53
CA LYS A 194 22.29 -7.97 21.59
C LYS A 194 21.89 -7.53 20.18
N LEU A 195 21.58 -6.25 19.98
CA LEU A 195 21.18 -5.73 18.66
C LEU A 195 22.37 -5.50 17.71
N THR A 196 23.60 -5.64 18.20
CA THR A 196 24.84 -5.58 17.39
C THR A 196 24.93 -6.66 16.31
N ASN A 197 24.14 -7.75 16.41
CA ASN A 197 24.11 -8.84 15.42
C ASN A 197 23.01 -8.71 14.35
N LEU A 198 22.13 -7.71 14.40
CA LEU A 198 21.12 -7.47 13.36
C LEU A 198 21.68 -6.55 12.27
N ASN A 199 22.63 -7.07 11.51
CA ASN A 199 23.26 -6.42 10.33
C ASN A 199 22.26 -6.20 9.16
N LEU A 200 20.98 -6.56 9.35
CA LEU A 200 19.91 -6.45 8.35
C LEU A 200 19.33 -5.02 8.27
N VAL A 201 19.24 -4.30 9.39
CA VAL A 201 18.70 -2.91 9.41
C VAL A 201 19.65 -1.95 8.69
N SER A 202 20.95 -2.09 8.89
CA SER A 202 21.96 -1.24 8.23
C SER A 202 22.04 -1.47 6.72
N ARG A 203 21.87 -2.72 6.26
CA ARG A 203 21.89 -3.06 4.82
C ARG A 203 20.61 -2.70 4.08
N THR A 204 19.46 -2.69 4.76
CA THR A 204 18.16 -2.36 4.15
C THR A 204 17.95 -0.84 4.05
N LEU A 205 18.61 -0.04 4.90
CA LEU A 205 18.45 1.42 4.93
C LEU A 205 19.52 2.22 4.16
N ASN A 206 20.55 1.61 3.57
CA ASN A 206 21.62 2.30 2.82
C ASN A 206 22.09 3.61 3.49
N LEU A 207 22.31 3.56 4.80
CA LEU A 207 22.88 4.65 5.59
C LEU A 207 24.38 4.39 5.80
N ASP A 208 25.15 4.38 4.72
CA ASP A 208 26.60 4.56 4.80
C ASP A 208 26.95 5.91 4.17
N MET A 209 26.86 6.98 4.97
CA MET A 209 27.70 8.16 4.75
C MET A 209 29.05 7.84 5.38
N THR A 210 30.00 7.42 4.58
CA THR A 210 31.41 7.52 4.94
C THR A 210 31.96 8.81 4.34
N ASP A 211 32.23 9.76 5.23
CA ASP A 211 33.09 10.91 4.98
C ASP A 211 34.47 10.44 4.51
N GLN A 212 34.86 10.79 3.28
CA GLN A 212 36.28 10.93 2.95
C GLN A 212 36.53 12.19 2.10
N VAL A 213 37.42 13.00 2.64
CA VAL A 213 37.92 14.28 2.15
C VAL A 213 39.08 14.04 1.15
N VAL A 214 38.90 14.59 -0.06
CA VAL A 214 39.88 15.23 -0.98
C VAL A 214 41.06 14.41 -1.58
N SER A 215 41.14 14.32 -2.92
CA SER A 215 42.09 15.09 -3.76
C SER A 215 41.97 14.79 -5.28
N GLN A 216 42.53 15.66 -6.10
CA GLN A 216 42.19 16.01 -7.50
C GLN A 216 42.92 15.22 -8.62
N LYS A 217 42.17 14.91 -9.71
CA LYS A 217 42.44 15.02 -11.19
C LYS A 217 43.74 14.46 -11.85
N PRO A 218 43.86 14.36 -13.22
CA PRO A 218 42.89 14.58 -14.32
C PRO A 218 42.84 13.52 -15.47
N SER A 219 41.81 13.67 -16.32
CA SER A 219 41.68 13.43 -17.79
C SER A 219 42.17 12.14 -18.48
N ASP A 220 41.29 11.50 -19.25
CA ASP A 220 41.39 11.55 -20.73
C ASP A 220 40.15 11.04 -21.49
N TYR A 221 39.95 11.66 -22.65
CA TYR A 221 38.94 11.43 -23.68
C TYR A 221 39.14 10.09 -24.40
N HIS A 222 38.06 9.46 -24.89
CA HIS A 222 37.85 9.16 -26.32
C HIS A 222 36.53 8.42 -26.58
N GLN A 223 36.19 8.34 -27.87
CA GLN A 223 34.87 8.44 -28.47
C GLN A 223 34.56 7.18 -29.30
N SER A 224 33.25 6.90 -29.47
CA SER A 224 32.60 6.14 -30.56
C SER A 224 33.03 4.70 -30.89
N ASN A 225 32.05 3.79 -31.00
CA ASN A 225 31.56 3.41 -32.33
C ASN A 225 30.20 2.69 -32.30
N LYS A 226 29.40 3.04 -33.31
CA LYS A 226 28.16 2.40 -33.74
C LYS A 226 28.49 1.11 -34.50
N THR A 227 27.63 0.09 -34.40
CA THR A 227 27.31 -0.74 -35.57
C THR A 227 25.88 -1.27 -35.50
N SER A 228 25.13 -0.88 -36.51
CA SER A 228 23.82 -1.37 -36.96
C SER A 228 23.97 -2.68 -37.73
N ILE A 229 23.04 -3.63 -37.58
CA ILE A 229 22.70 -4.59 -38.64
C ILE A 229 21.19 -4.85 -38.60
N SER A 230 20.52 -4.54 -39.71
CA SER A 230 19.14 -4.92 -40.05
C SER A 230 19.08 -6.29 -40.71
N ALA A 231 17.95 -6.99 -40.58
CA ALA A 231 17.38 -7.85 -41.62
C ALA A 231 15.87 -8.07 -41.40
N THR A 232 15.08 -7.53 -42.33
CA THR A 232 13.73 -7.91 -42.80
C THR A 232 13.72 -9.36 -43.33
N SER A 233 12.64 -10.09 -43.66
CA SER A 233 11.17 -10.07 -43.61
C SER A 233 10.75 -11.36 -44.35
N GLU A 234 9.68 -12.06 -43.94
CA GLU A 234 8.80 -12.97 -44.74
C GLU A 234 7.83 -13.63 -43.73
N GLY A 235 6.50 -13.61 -43.78
CA GLY A 235 5.52 -13.31 -44.83
C GLY A 235 4.72 -14.57 -45.19
N LEU A 236 3.56 -14.85 -44.55
CA LEU A 236 2.45 -15.62 -45.17
C LEU A 236 1.14 -15.60 -44.34
N LEU A 237 0.03 -15.43 -45.08
CA LEU A 237 -1.38 -15.24 -44.71
C LEU A 237 -2.22 -16.54 -44.75
N LEU A 238 -3.39 -16.55 -44.06
CA LEU A 238 -4.73 -17.09 -44.41
C LEU A 238 -5.52 -17.37 -43.08
N GLN A 239 -6.61 -16.67 -42.70
CA GLN A 239 -8.06 -16.84 -43.07
C GLN A 239 -8.59 -18.29 -42.95
N ASP A 240 -9.77 -18.66 -42.43
CA ASP A 240 -10.93 -18.04 -41.77
C ASP A 240 -11.95 -19.18 -41.37
N THR A 241 -13.00 -18.89 -40.57
CA THR A 241 -14.27 -19.66 -40.34
C THR A 241 -14.25 -20.97 -39.50
N SER A 242 -15.29 -21.46 -38.77
CA SER A 242 -16.57 -20.97 -38.22
C SER A 242 -17.23 -22.07 -37.32
N LYS A 243 -18.22 -21.65 -36.48
CA LYS A 243 -19.43 -22.36 -35.97
C LYS A 243 -19.46 -23.19 -34.65
N MET A 244 -20.64 -23.01 -34.03
CA MET A 244 -21.22 -23.44 -32.75
C MET A 244 -21.73 -24.90 -32.72
N GLU A 245 -22.17 -25.29 -31.50
CA GLU A 245 -23.15 -26.33 -31.08
C GLU A 245 -22.49 -27.56 -30.43
N CYS A 246 -22.65 -27.91 -29.13
CA CYS A 246 -23.73 -27.93 -28.13
C CYS A 246 -24.35 -29.33 -27.92
N PHE A 247 -24.41 -29.70 -26.64
CA PHE A 247 -25.23 -30.72 -25.97
C PHE A 247 -24.88 -32.23 -26.02
N ASN A 248 -24.59 -32.71 -24.80
CA ASN A 248 -25.16 -33.87 -24.10
C ASN A 248 -24.61 -35.29 -24.29
N GLN A 249 -24.48 -35.93 -23.12
CA GLN A 249 -24.82 -37.32 -22.78
C GLN A 249 -23.71 -38.36 -22.50
N THR A 250 -23.63 -38.65 -21.19
CA THR A 250 -23.69 -39.98 -20.55
C THR A 250 -22.41 -40.83 -20.44
N LEU A 251 -22.06 -41.08 -19.18
CA LEU A 251 -21.10 -42.06 -18.68
C LEU A 251 -21.50 -43.50 -19.07
N SER A 252 -20.57 -44.25 -19.66
CA SER A 252 -20.31 -45.67 -19.33
C SER A 252 -18.97 -46.14 -19.91
N PRO A 253 -18.33 -47.15 -19.29
CA PRO A 253 -16.88 -47.32 -19.28
C PRO A 253 -16.41 -48.23 -20.41
N ASN A 254 -15.28 -47.90 -21.04
CA ASN A 254 -14.52 -48.91 -21.79
C ASN A 254 -13.02 -48.69 -21.66
N LYS A 255 -12.36 -49.82 -21.38
CA LYS A 255 -10.94 -49.97 -21.03
C LYS A 255 -10.03 -49.68 -22.21
N SER A 256 -8.94 -49.00 -21.87
CA SER A 256 -7.59 -49.09 -22.45
C SER A 256 -7.43 -48.98 -23.98
N SER A 257 -7.00 -47.80 -24.42
CA SER A 257 -5.82 -47.72 -25.27
C SER A 257 -4.78 -46.89 -24.52
N TYR A 258 -3.74 -47.56 -24.01
CA TYR A 258 -2.54 -46.87 -23.54
C TYR A 258 -1.84 -46.30 -24.76
N THR A 259 -2.20 -45.07 -25.13
CA THR A 259 -1.30 -44.23 -25.92
C THR A 259 -0.12 -43.90 -25.01
N SER A 260 0.99 -44.57 -25.27
CA SER A 260 2.28 -44.32 -24.62
C SER A 260 2.67 -42.86 -24.89
N CYS A 261 2.32 -41.96 -23.95
CA CYS A 261 2.93 -40.66 -23.87
C CYS A 261 4.41 -40.87 -23.58
N GLY A 262 5.25 -40.59 -24.59
CA GLY A 262 6.68 -40.87 -24.51
C GLY A 262 7.40 -40.12 -23.38
N PRO A 263 8.68 -40.47 -23.12
CA PRO A 263 9.45 -39.99 -21.99
C PRO A 263 9.51 -38.51 -21.67
N GLN A 264 9.25 -37.69 -22.68
CA GLN A 264 9.31 -36.25 -22.58
C GLN A 264 8.00 -35.65 -22.05
N SER A 265 6.85 -36.32 -22.21
CA SER A 265 5.54 -35.80 -21.80
C SER A 265 5.40 -35.75 -20.27
N TYR A 266 5.76 -36.81 -19.54
CA TYR A 266 5.75 -36.80 -18.07
C TYR A 266 6.82 -35.87 -17.47
N HIS A 267 7.94 -35.67 -18.16
CA HIS A 267 8.99 -34.77 -17.70
C HIS A 267 8.61 -33.29 -17.90
N LEU A 268 7.79 -32.98 -18.92
CA LEU A 268 7.21 -31.65 -19.13
C LEU A 268 6.05 -31.39 -18.17
N LEU A 269 5.15 -32.37 -17.98
CA LEU A 269 4.05 -32.29 -17.01
C LEU A 269 4.55 -32.12 -15.57
N SER A 270 5.60 -32.85 -15.17
CA SER A 270 6.22 -32.68 -13.85
C SER A 270 6.94 -31.33 -13.68
N LYS A 271 7.55 -30.79 -14.75
CA LYS A 271 8.14 -29.44 -14.73
C LYS A 271 7.08 -28.36 -14.65
N GLU A 272 5.99 -28.50 -15.39
CA GLU A 272 4.85 -27.56 -15.38
C GLU A 272 4.13 -27.59 -14.03
N GLN A 273 3.92 -28.77 -13.47
CA GLN A 273 3.31 -28.92 -12.16
C GLN A 273 4.21 -28.39 -11.03
N ARG A 274 5.53 -28.64 -11.10
CA ARG A 274 6.50 -28.03 -10.18
C ARG A 274 6.53 -26.52 -10.31
N ARG A 275 6.48 -25.98 -11.53
CA ARG A 275 6.42 -24.53 -11.78
C ARG A 275 5.13 -23.93 -11.20
N ASN A 276 3.98 -24.55 -11.43
CA ASN A 276 2.70 -24.09 -10.89
C ASN A 276 2.68 -24.09 -9.36
N ASN A 277 3.32 -25.08 -8.72
CA ASN A 277 3.47 -25.11 -7.27
C ASN A 277 4.33 -23.95 -6.76
N LEU A 278 5.47 -23.66 -7.40
CA LEU A 278 6.36 -22.56 -7.02
C LEU A 278 5.69 -21.17 -7.17
N GLN A 279 4.90 -21.00 -8.22
CA GLN A 279 4.11 -19.78 -8.43
C GLN A 279 3.08 -19.60 -7.33
N LYS A 280 2.43 -20.70 -6.93
CA LYS A 280 1.46 -20.69 -5.82
C LYS A 280 2.14 -20.37 -4.49
N GLU A 281 3.30 -20.95 -4.21
CA GLU A 281 4.05 -20.71 -2.97
C GLU A 281 4.52 -19.26 -2.86
N SER A 282 5.18 -18.72 -3.90
CA SER A 282 5.63 -17.32 -3.91
C SER A 282 4.48 -16.32 -3.80
N LEU A 283 3.32 -16.63 -4.40
CA LEU A 283 2.10 -15.83 -4.24
C LEU A 283 1.59 -15.86 -2.79
N ILE A 284 1.55 -17.03 -2.16
CA ILE A 284 1.13 -17.19 -0.75
C ILE A 284 2.10 -16.47 0.17
N PHE A 285 3.40 -16.58 -0.08
CA PHE A 285 4.43 -15.86 0.67
C PHE A 285 4.23 -14.34 0.58
N MET A 286 4.09 -13.81 -0.64
CA MET A 286 3.84 -12.38 -0.87
C MET A 286 2.54 -11.91 -0.19
N LYS A 287 1.49 -12.74 -0.23
CA LYS A 287 0.24 -12.49 0.50
C LYS A 287 0.49 -12.42 2.01
N GLY A 288 1.23 -13.36 2.58
CA GLY A 288 1.59 -13.37 4.00
C GLY A 288 2.38 -12.13 4.41
N VAL A 289 3.44 -11.78 3.68
CA VAL A 289 4.24 -10.56 3.94
C VAL A 289 3.37 -9.30 3.87
N MET A 290 2.50 -9.20 2.87
CA MET A 290 1.60 -8.06 2.72
C MET A 290 0.57 -7.99 3.84
N ASP A 291 -0.09 -9.10 4.19
CA ASP A 291 -1.06 -9.11 5.28
C ASP A 291 -0.39 -8.80 6.61
N GLU A 292 0.81 -9.32 6.86
CA GLU A 292 1.53 -9.02 8.09
C GLU A 292 1.80 -7.51 8.26
N CYS A 293 2.32 -6.89 7.20
CA CYS A 293 2.75 -5.50 7.26
C CYS A 293 1.63 -4.48 7.02
N THR A 294 0.49 -4.89 6.46
CA THR A 294 -0.55 -3.94 5.99
C THR A 294 -1.94 -4.25 6.51
N HIS A 295 -2.21 -5.44 7.05
CA HIS A 295 -3.55 -5.75 7.53
C HIS A 295 -3.86 -4.93 8.79
N VAL A 296 -4.85 -4.04 8.70
CA VAL A 296 -5.22 -3.08 9.75
C VAL A 296 -5.55 -3.76 11.08
N ALA A 297 -6.05 -5.00 11.06
CA ALA A 297 -6.31 -5.77 12.29
C ALA A 297 -5.06 -6.17 13.08
N ASN A 298 -3.85 -6.06 12.49
CA ASN A 298 -2.59 -6.29 13.19
C ASN A 298 -2.15 -5.05 13.99
N PHE A 299 -2.89 -3.95 13.88
CA PHE A 299 -2.63 -2.70 14.58
C PHE A 299 -3.71 -2.44 15.63
N SER A 300 -3.42 -1.53 16.58
CA SER A 300 -4.39 -1.17 17.61
C SER A 300 -5.67 -0.59 17.00
N VAL A 301 -6.78 -0.85 17.67
CA VAL A 301 -8.05 -0.20 17.38
C VAL A 301 -7.92 1.29 17.75
N PRO A 302 -8.28 2.24 16.87
CA PRO A 302 -8.32 3.66 17.21
C PRO A 302 -9.15 3.89 18.47
N VAL A 303 -8.74 4.88 19.28
CA VAL A 303 -9.33 5.14 20.61
C VAL A 303 -10.86 5.28 20.59
N ASP A 304 -11.40 5.89 19.52
CA ASP A 304 -12.84 6.02 19.34
C ASP A 304 -13.26 5.73 17.89
N PRO A 305 -13.66 4.48 17.58
CA PRO A 305 -14.12 4.10 16.26
C PRO A 305 -15.37 4.86 15.78
N SER A 306 -16.17 5.46 16.67
CA SER A 306 -17.38 6.19 16.28
C SER A 306 -17.09 7.50 15.51
N LEU A 307 -15.84 7.96 15.56
CA LEU A 307 -15.34 9.11 14.78
C LEU A 307 -14.89 8.73 13.37
N ILE A 308 -14.92 7.44 13.01
CA ILE A 308 -14.41 6.94 11.75
C ILE A 308 -15.54 6.87 10.73
N ILE A 309 -15.35 7.49 9.57
CA ILE A 309 -16.27 7.42 8.42
C ILE A 309 -15.50 6.87 7.21
N VAL A 310 -15.69 5.60 6.92
CA VAL A 310 -15.08 4.89 5.80
C VAL A 310 -15.89 5.16 4.53
N VAL A 311 -15.26 5.70 3.48
CA VAL A 311 -15.94 5.98 2.21
C VAL A 311 -15.55 4.96 1.16
N GLN A 312 -16.51 4.27 0.56
CA GLN A 312 -16.26 3.15 -0.36
C GLN A 312 -17.07 3.26 -1.65
N ALA A 313 -16.43 2.97 -2.79
CA ALA A 313 -17.11 2.77 -4.06
C ALA A 313 -17.87 1.43 -4.06
N LYS A 314 -19.09 1.41 -4.59
CA LYS A 314 -19.87 0.17 -4.76
C LYS A 314 -19.26 -0.76 -5.82
N GLU A 315 -18.74 -0.19 -6.90
CA GLU A 315 -18.20 -0.92 -8.05
C GLU A 315 -16.66 -0.85 -8.06
N ASP A 316 -16.03 -1.03 -6.90
CA ASP A 316 -14.58 -0.95 -6.76
C ASP A 316 -13.87 -2.20 -7.32
N ALA A 317 -13.31 -2.08 -8.52
CA ALA A 317 -12.51 -3.13 -9.14
C ALA A 317 -11.02 -3.10 -8.74
N TYR A 318 -10.56 -2.06 -8.03
CA TYR A 318 -9.15 -1.93 -7.64
C TYR A 318 -8.82 -2.69 -6.37
N ILE A 319 -9.78 -2.76 -5.43
CA ILE A 319 -9.56 -3.38 -4.13
C ILE A 319 -10.47 -4.60 -3.97
N PRO A 320 -9.94 -5.82 -4.16
CA PRO A 320 -10.68 -7.05 -3.88
C PRO A 320 -11.08 -7.10 -2.40
N ARG A 321 -12.37 -7.36 -2.14
CA ARG A 321 -12.93 -7.42 -0.77
C ARG A 321 -13.27 -8.84 -0.31
N THR A 322 -13.36 -9.78 -1.24
CA THR A 322 -13.74 -11.17 -0.95
C THR A 322 -12.70 -11.85 -0.06
N GLY A 323 -13.16 -12.46 1.03
CA GLY A 323 -12.29 -13.22 1.95
C GLY A 323 -11.39 -12.37 2.84
N VAL A 324 -11.67 -11.07 2.97
CA VAL A 324 -10.95 -10.15 3.85
C VAL A 324 -11.94 -9.51 4.83
N ARG A 325 -11.57 -9.42 6.10
CA ARG A 325 -12.41 -8.79 7.14
C ARG A 325 -12.73 -7.34 6.80
N SER A 326 -13.98 -6.94 7.01
CA SER A 326 -14.43 -5.58 6.77
C SER A 326 -13.85 -4.62 7.82
N LEU A 327 -13.71 -3.33 7.48
CA LEU A 327 -13.27 -2.32 8.45
C LEU A 327 -14.27 -2.17 9.61
N GLN A 328 -15.55 -2.47 9.42
CA GLN A 328 -16.56 -2.44 10.48
C GLN A 328 -16.42 -3.59 11.47
N GLU A 329 -15.97 -4.76 11.03
CA GLU A 329 -15.62 -5.88 11.93
C GLU A 329 -14.33 -5.62 12.72
N ILE A 330 -13.39 -4.87 12.14
CA ILE A 330 -12.11 -4.54 12.80
C ILE A 330 -12.30 -3.38 13.77
N TRP A 331 -13.12 -2.39 13.40
CA TRP A 331 -13.42 -1.20 14.20
C TRP A 331 -14.93 -1.06 14.45
N PRO A 332 -15.47 -1.81 15.43
CA PRO A 332 -16.90 -1.74 15.76
C PRO A 332 -17.34 -0.31 16.08
N GLY A 333 -18.38 0.16 15.40
CA GLY A 333 -18.91 1.53 15.56
C GLY A 333 -18.46 2.52 14.48
N CYS A 334 -17.52 2.16 13.60
CA CYS A 334 -17.24 2.99 12.43
C CYS A 334 -18.42 2.98 11.45
N GLU A 335 -18.63 4.09 10.76
CA GLU A 335 -19.63 4.19 9.68
C GLU A 335 -19.00 3.83 8.33
N ILE A 336 -19.74 3.09 7.50
CA ILE A 336 -19.40 2.91 6.08
C ILE A 336 -20.37 3.68 5.20
N ARG A 337 -19.84 4.61 4.40
CA ARG A 337 -20.57 5.34 3.37
C ARG A 337 -20.24 4.81 1.99
N TYR A 338 -21.25 4.26 1.34
CA TYR A 338 -21.13 3.82 -0.04
C TYR A 338 -21.42 4.97 -1.02
N LEU A 339 -20.62 5.04 -2.08
CA LEU A 339 -20.85 5.93 -3.22
C LEU A 339 -21.06 5.12 -4.50
N GLU A 340 -21.85 5.70 -5.40
CA GLU A 340 -22.09 5.15 -6.74
C GLU A 340 -20.86 5.30 -7.64
N GLY A 341 -20.61 4.27 -8.46
CA GLY A 341 -19.48 4.17 -9.37
C GLY A 341 -18.29 3.39 -8.80
N GLY A 342 -17.22 3.33 -9.60
CA GLY A 342 -15.99 2.61 -9.28
C GLY A 342 -14.88 3.49 -8.73
N HIS A 343 -13.76 2.87 -8.37
CA HIS A 343 -12.63 3.51 -7.70
C HIS A 343 -12.11 4.76 -8.42
N ILE A 344 -11.87 4.65 -9.74
CA ILE A 344 -11.29 5.74 -10.54
C ILE A 344 -12.30 6.86 -10.76
N SER A 345 -13.56 6.55 -11.09
CA SER A 345 -14.59 7.58 -11.27
C SER A 345 -14.89 8.30 -9.96
N ALA A 346 -14.87 7.57 -8.83
CA ALA A 346 -14.97 8.17 -7.51
C ALA A 346 -13.81 9.12 -7.19
N TYR A 347 -12.58 8.67 -7.44
CA TYR A 347 -11.37 9.48 -7.26
C TYR A 347 -11.40 10.77 -8.10
N LEU A 348 -11.92 10.70 -9.32
CA LEU A 348 -11.96 11.83 -10.26
C LEU A 348 -13.13 12.81 -10.01
N PHE A 349 -14.27 12.34 -9.50
CA PHE A 349 -15.50 13.16 -9.52
C PHE A 349 -16.24 13.26 -8.18
N LYS A 350 -15.82 12.56 -7.12
CA LYS A 350 -16.57 12.47 -5.86
C LYS A 350 -15.89 13.18 -4.67
N GLN A 351 -14.97 14.09 -4.92
CA GLN A 351 -14.22 14.82 -3.88
C GLN A 351 -15.13 15.61 -2.95
N GLY A 352 -16.26 16.13 -3.43
CA GLY A 352 -17.27 16.78 -2.58
C GLY A 352 -17.90 15.81 -1.55
N LEU A 353 -18.04 14.53 -1.86
CA LEU A 353 -18.49 13.52 -0.88
C LEU A 353 -17.39 13.22 0.16
N PHE A 354 -16.13 13.17 -0.27
CA PHE A 354 -15.00 12.99 0.66
C PHE A 354 -14.91 14.16 1.65
N ARG A 355 -15.06 15.40 1.17
CA ARG A 355 -15.08 16.59 2.04
C ARG A 355 -16.24 16.58 3.03
N ARG A 356 -17.45 16.23 2.58
CA ARG A 356 -18.60 16.08 3.48
C ARG A 356 -18.35 15.05 4.59
N ALA A 357 -17.79 13.90 4.26
CA ALA A 357 -17.40 12.91 5.28
C ALA A 357 -16.38 13.46 6.28
N ILE A 358 -15.42 14.29 5.83
CA ILE A 358 -14.48 14.97 6.73
C ILE A 358 -15.21 15.91 7.68
N TYR A 359 -16.11 16.76 7.18
CA TYR A 359 -16.83 17.72 8.03
C TYR A 359 -17.68 16.99 9.08
N ASP A 360 -18.45 15.99 8.67
CA ASP A 360 -19.30 15.22 9.57
C ASP A 360 -18.49 14.51 10.68
N ALA A 361 -17.31 13.97 10.35
CA ALA A 361 -16.45 13.31 11.34
C ALA A 361 -15.87 14.32 12.36
N PHE A 362 -15.54 15.53 11.92
CA PHE A 362 -15.07 16.61 12.80
C PHE A 362 -16.20 17.16 13.68
N GLU A 363 -17.41 17.28 13.15
CA GLU A 363 -18.59 17.65 13.93
C GLU A 363 -18.89 16.62 15.03
N ARG A 364 -18.79 15.31 14.71
CA ARG A 364 -18.90 14.24 15.72
C ARG A 364 -17.89 14.39 16.84
N PHE A 365 -16.64 14.69 16.50
CA PHE A 365 -15.61 14.92 17.49
C PHE A 365 -15.96 16.10 18.40
N LEU A 366 -16.35 17.23 17.81
CA LEU A 366 -16.69 18.42 18.58
C LEU A 366 -17.89 18.17 19.50
N HIS A 367 -18.93 17.49 19.00
CA HIS A 367 -20.11 17.15 19.80
C HIS A 367 -19.77 16.25 21.00
N LYS A 368 -18.81 15.33 20.84
CA LYS A 368 -18.48 14.33 21.87
C LYS A 368 -17.39 14.79 22.85
N TYR A 369 -16.43 15.59 22.40
CA TYR A 369 -15.20 15.89 23.15
C TYR A 369 -14.95 17.38 23.41
N ALA A 370 -15.73 18.28 22.81
CA ALA A 370 -15.49 19.72 22.91
C ALA A 370 -16.47 20.46 23.84
N ASN A 371 -17.28 19.71 24.58
CA ASN A 371 -18.16 20.18 25.66
C ASN A 371 -17.47 20.08 27.01
#